data_AF-A0A1K2EML2-F1
#
_entry.id   AF-A0A1K2EML2-F1
#
_cell.length_a   1.000
_cell.length_b   1.000
_cell.length_c   1.000
_cell.angle_alpha   90.00
_cell.angle_beta   90.00
_cell.angle_gamma   90.00
#
_symmetry.space_group_name_H-M   'P 1'
#
loop_
_entity.id
_entity.type
_entity.pdbx_description
1 polymer ?
#
loop_
_entity_poly.entity_id
_entity_poly.type
_entity_poly.pdbx_seq_one_letter_code
_entity_poly.pdbx_strand_id
1 'polypeptide(L)'
;MAARGWTVPDGTSTRIYLVRFNSTAFAQSFLDSITVSGAPVPLAGAPETVLDEGWGGGKVAGTSSYVYDEAKPYGEARVRQAYVVAGDTLALVVQSRKGKEGTRSVPFHQTVILQNQLLG
;
A
#
# COMPACT_ATOMS: atom_id res chain seq x y z
N MET A 1 6.55 3.39 15.63
CA MET A 1 5.91 2.63 14.53
C MET A 1 5.44 1.29 15.05
N ALA A 2 4.39 0.74 14.46
CA ALA A 2 3.98 -0.64 14.68
C ALA A 2 4.02 -1.39 13.34
N ALA A 3 4.34 -2.67 13.35
CA ALA A 3 4.36 -3.49 12.14
C ALA A 3 3.72 -4.85 12.40
N ARG A 4 2.92 -5.33 11.46
CA ARG A 4 2.40 -6.69 11.45
C ARG A 4 2.65 -7.31 10.09
N GLY A 5 3.07 -8.57 10.06
CA GLY A 5 3.25 -9.31 8.82
C GLY A 5 2.89 -10.77 8.98
N TRP A 6 2.48 -11.38 7.88
CA TRP A 6 2.18 -12.81 7.80
C TRP A 6 2.39 -13.30 6.37
N THR A 7 2.56 -14.61 6.22
CA THR A 7 2.62 -15.28 4.92
C THR A 7 1.61 -16.41 4.92
N VAL A 8 0.72 -16.41 3.93
CA VAL A 8 -0.25 -17.50 3.75
C VAL A 8 0.38 -18.67 2.96
N PRO A 9 -0.16 -19.90 3.05
CA PRO A 9 0.44 -21.08 2.41
C PRO A 9 0.63 -20.98 0.89
N ASP A 10 -0.13 -20.11 0.21
CA ASP A 10 0.01 -19.86 -1.23
C ASP A 10 1.25 -19.01 -1.61
N GLY A 11 2.06 -18.65 -0.61
CA GLY A 11 3.29 -17.87 -0.74
C GLY A 11 3.09 -16.36 -0.71
N THR A 12 1.85 -15.87 -0.56
CA THR A 12 1.58 -14.43 -0.47
C THR A 12 1.99 -13.90 0.89
N SER A 13 2.95 -12.98 0.91
CA SER A 13 3.40 -12.27 2.11
C SER A 13 2.73 -10.90 2.19
N THR A 14 2.07 -10.62 3.31
CA THR A 14 1.48 -9.30 3.60
C THR A 14 2.20 -8.66 4.77
N ARG A 15 2.47 -7.36 4.68
CA ARG A 15 3.05 -6.54 5.75
C ARG A 15 2.29 -5.22 5.84
N ILE A 16 1.98 -4.78 7.05
CA ILE A 16 1.33 -3.51 7.33
C ILE A 16 2.21 -2.75 8.32
N TYR A 17 2.61 -1.55 7.94
CA TYR A 17 3.39 -0.64 8.77
C TYR A 17 2.52 0.55 9.15
N LEU A 18 2.41 0.84 10.44
CA LEU A 18 1.74 2.02 10.96
C LEU A 18 2.78 3.05 11.39
N VAL A 19 2.77 4.18 10.70
CA VAL A 19 3.63 5.33 10.96
C VAL A 19 2.75 6.45 11.49
N ARG A 20 3.05 6.91 12.70
CA ARG A 20 2.40 8.06 13.30
C ARG A 20 3.32 9.27 13.17
N PHE A 21 2.80 10.33 12.58
CA PHE A 21 3.47 11.62 12.42
C PHE A 21 3.14 12.52 13.61
N ASN A 22 3.91 13.61 13.75
CA ASN A 22 3.69 14.59 14.81
C ASN A 22 2.39 15.41 14.60
N SER A 23 1.84 15.42 13.39
CA SER A 23 0.58 16.08 13.08
C SER A 23 -0.06 15.51 11.80
N THR A 24 -1.36 15.77 11.65
CA THR A 24 -2.12 15.50 10.42
C THR A 24 -1.48 16.17 9.20
N ALA A 25 -1.00 17.41 9.34
CA ALA A 25 -0.38 18.15 8.24
C ALA A 25 0.90 17.47 7.72
N PHE A 26 1.71 16.86 8.60
CA PHE A 26 2.89 16.11 8.17
C PHE A 26 2.52 14.81 7.43
N ALA A 27 1.51 14.08 7.91
CA ALA A 27 1.04 12.87 7.24
C ALA A 27 0.48 13.18 5.83
N GLN A 28 -0.30 14.26 5.71
CA GLN A 28 -0.82 14.74 4.44
C GLN A 28 0.30 15.20 3.49
N SER A 29 1.23 16.03 3.97
CA SER A 29 2.36 16.50 3.15
C SER A 29 3.22 15.34 2.63
N PHE A 30 3.42 14.30 3.42
CA PHE A 30 4.11 13.08 2.97
C PHE A 30 3.32 12.34 1.87
N LEU A 31 2.00 12.21 2.03
CA LEU A 31 1.14 11.60 1.01
C LEU A 31 1.13 12.42 -0.29
N ASP A 32 1.05 13.74 -0.18
CA ASP A 32 1.10 14.66 -1.31
C ASP A 32 2.45 14.53 -2.04
N SER A 33 3.56 14.43 -1.31
CA SER A 33 4.88 14.19 -1.90
C SER A 33 4.93 12.91 -2.73
N ILE A 34 4.28 11.83 -2.29
CA ILE A 34 4.24 10.55 -3.01
C ILE A 34 3.35 10.66 -4.26
N THR A 35 2.20 11.32 -4.13
CA THR A 35 1.21 11.40 -5.21
C THR A 35 1.60 12.39 -6.30
N VAL A 36 2.20 13.54 -5.94
CA VAL A 36 2.68 14.56 -6.89
C VAL A 36 3.91 14.09 -7.65
N SER A 37 4.84 13.40 -6.98
CA SER A 37 6.02 12.84 -7.66
C SER A 37 5.67 11.67 -8.57
N GLY A 38 4.50 11.05 -8.38
CA GLY A 38 4.11 9.81 -9.05
C GLY A 38 4.98 8.61 -8.67
N ALA A 39 5.91 8.77 -7.73
CA ALA A 39 6.91 7.79 -7.35
C ALA A 39 6.86 7.59 -5.83
N PRO A 40 6.20 6.51 -5.36
CA PRO A 40 6.25 6.14 -3.96
C PRO A 40 7.66 5.81 -3.48
N VAL A 41 7.81 5.67 -2.16
CA VAL A 41 9.08 5.23 -1.57
C VAL A 41 9.48 3.87 -2.20
N PRO A 42 10.69 3.74 -2.77
CA PRO A 42 11.15 2.50 -3.37
C PRO A 42 11.14 1.35 -2.36
N LEU A 43 10.58 0.20 -2.74
CA LEU A 43 10.56 -0.99 -1.90
C LEU A 43 11.65 -1.98 -2.31
N ALA A 44 12.18 -2.72 -1.34
CA ALA A 44 13.11 -3.82 -1.63
C ALA A 44 12.41 -4.88 -2.51
N GLY A 45 12.94 -5.10 -3.72
CA GLY A 45 12.36 -6.02 -4.70
C GLY A 45 11.30 -5.42 -5.62
N ALA A 46 10.93 -4.15 -5.45
CA ALA A 46 10.07 -3.38 -6.35
C ALA A 46 10.46 -1.89 -6.30
N PRO A 47 11.60 -1.52 -6.95
CA PRO A 47 12.13 -0.16 -6.88
C PRO A 47 11.26 0.85 -7.63
N GLU A 48 10.51 0.39 -8.63
CA GLU A 48 9.60 1.20 -9.43
C GLU A 48 8.17 0.68 -9.30
N THR A 49 7.23 1.59 -9.06
CA THR A 49 5.80 1.26 -8.97
C THR A 49 4.98 2.31 -9.72
N VAL A 50 3.86 1.88 -10.28
CA VAL A 50 2.90 2.71 -11.00
C VAL A 50 1.57 2.73 -10.26
N LEU A 51 0.81 3.81 -10.40
CA LEU A 51 -0.52 3.92 -9.81
C LEU A 51 -1.43 2.80 -10.37
N ASP A 52 -2.18 2.14 -9.50
CA ASP A 52 -3.20 1.17 -9.91
C ASP A 52 -4.44 1.91 -10.39
N GLU A 53 -4.54 2.14 -11.70
CA GLU A 53 -5.69 2.82 -12.32
C GLU A 53 -7.03 2.08 -12.10
N GLY A 54 -6.99 0.79 -11.73
CA GLY A 54 -8.18 0.02 -11.36
C GLY A 54 -8.67 0.28 -9.94
N TRP A 55 -7.97 1.10 -9.15
CA TRP A 55 -8.32 1.42 -7.77
C TRP A 55 -9.35 2.55 -7.68
N GLY A 56 -10.44 2.30 -6.96
CA GLY A 56 -11.44 3.33 -6.62
C GLY A 56 -12.39 2.93 -5.47
N GLY A 57 -12.07 1.85 -4.76
CA GLY A 57 -12.91 1.28 -3.71
C GLY A 57 -12.63 1.82 -2.31
N GLY A 58 -13.47 1.44 -1.34
CA GLY A 58 -13.15 1.58 0.09
C GLY A 58 -13.08 3.00 0.63
N LYS A 59 -13.82 3.97 0.05
CA LYS A 59 -13.86 5.34 0.56
C LYS A 59 -14.45 5.36 1.97
N VAL A 60 -13.66 5.81 2.95
CA VAL A 60 -14.08 6.03 4.33
C VAL A 60 -13.92 7.52 4.64
N ALA A 61 -14.91 8.14 5.27
CA ALA A 61 -14.85 9.57 5.58
C ALA A 61 -13.65 9.89 6.47
N GLY A 62 -12.92 10.97 6.17
CA GLY A 62 -11.72 11.34 6.92
C GLY A 62 -10.46 10.53 6.58
N THR A 63 -10.52 9.67 5.56
CA THR A 63 -9.38 8.87 5.08
C THR A 63 -9.04 9.16 3.61
N SER A 64 -7.79 8.92 3.25
CA SER A 64 -7.31 8.93 1.86
C SER A 64 -6.51 7.66 1.59
N SER A 65 -6.69 7.05 0.41
CA SER A 65 -6.02 5.80 0.05
C SER A 65 -5.52 5.78 -1.39
N TYR A 66 -4.26 5.41 -1.58
CA TYR A 66 -3.60 5.30 -2.89
C TYR A 66 -2.97 3.92 -3.04
N VAL A 67 -3.17 3.29 -4.20
CA VAL A 67 -2.76 1.91 -4.49
C VAL A 67 -1.82 1.92 -5.68
N TYR A 68 -0.74 1.15 -5.57
CA TYR A 68 0.30 1.04 -6.57
C TYR A 68 0.62 -0.43 -6.83
N ASP A 69 1.02 -0.70 -8.07
CA ASP A 69 1.53 -1.99 -8.53
C ASP A 69 2.98 -1.82 -8.97
N GLU A 70 3.77 -2.89 -8.88
CA GLU A 70 5.13 -2.89 -9.43
C GLU A 70 5.10 -2.55 -10.93
N ALA A 71 6.05 -1.72 -11.37
CA ALA A 71 6.20 -1.43 -12.79
C ALA A 71 6.61 -2.71 -13.54
N LYS A 72 6.11 -2.91 -14.76
CA LYS A 72 6.58 -4.01 -15.62
C LYS A 72 7.96 -3.68 -16.18
N PRO A 73 8.82 -4.69 -16.41
CA PRO A 73 8.61 -6.12 -16.12
C PRO A 73 8.75 -6.43 -14.63
N TYR A 74 7.90 -7.34 -14.12
CA TYR A 74 7.98 -7.75 -12.72
C TYR A 74 9.25 -8.57 -12.44
N GLY A 75 9.81 -8.41 -11.24
CA GLY A 75 10.90 -9.23 -10.73
C GLY A 75 10.48 -10.67 -10.38
N GLU A 76 11.23 -11.33 -9.50
CA GLU A 76 10.90 -12.69 -9.03
C GLU A 76 9.54 -12.78 -8.30
N ALA A 77 9.12 -11.67 -7.70
CA ALA A 77 7.84 -11.48 -7.06
C ALA A 77 7.21 -10.21 -7.61
N ARG A 78 5.87 -10.22 -7.76
CA ARG A 78 5.12 -8.99 -8.04
C ARG A 78 4.71 -8.36 -6.73
N VAL A 79 5.14 -7.13 -6.48
CA VAL A 79 4.80 -6.37 -5.28
C VAL A 79 3.65 -5.41 -5.56
N ARG A 80 2.73 -5.30 -4.61
CA ARG A 80 1.70 -4.26 -4.56
C ARG A 80 1.82 -3.50 -3.26
N GLN A 81 1.62 -2.19 -3.32
CA GLN A 81 1.67 -1.33 -2.14
C GLN A 81 0.51 -0.35 -2.09
N ALA A 82 0.12 0.04 -0.89
CA ALA A 82 -0.91 1.04 -0.69
C ALA A 82 -0.58 1.93 0.51
N TYR A 83 -0.94 3.19 0.38
CA TYR A 83 -0.87 4.19 1.43
C TYR A 83 -2.29 4.50 1.86
N VAL A 84 -2.58 4.41 3.16
CA VAL A 84 -3.84 4.82 3.76
C VAL A 84 -3.53 5.84 4.84
N VAL A 85 -4.13 7.02 4.77
CA VAL A 85 -3.92 8.09 5.75
C VAL A 85 -5.23 8.41 6.46
N ALA A 86 -5.17 8.45 7.79
CA ALA A 86 -6.24 8.86 8.69
C ALA A 86 -5.65 9.76 9.79
N GLY A 87 -5.95 11.06 9.74
CA GLY A 87 -5.38 12.04 10.67
C GLY A 87 -3.84 12.10 10.60
N ASP A 88 -3.18 11.90 11.75
CA ASP A 88 -1.72 11.89 11.89
C ASP A 88 -1.07 10.52 11.59
N THR A 89 -1.87 9.53 11.19
CA THR A 89 -1.41 8.15 11.00
C THR A 89 -1.47 7.73 9.54
N LEU A 90 -0.39 7.10 9.08
CA LEU A 90 -0.27 6.47 7.77
C LEU A 90 -0.07 4.97 7.94
N ALA A 91 -0.86 4.18 7.22
CA ALA A 91 -0.61 2.78 7.00
C ALA A 91 0.01 2.56 5.61
N LEU A 92 1.17 1.90 5.59
CA LEU A 92 1.75 1.32 4.38
C LEU A 92 1.41 -0.17 4.36
N VAL A 93 0.59 -0.60 3.42
CA VAL A 93 0.25 -2.00 3.17
C VAL A 93 1.09 -2.48 2.01
N VAL A 94 1.86 -3.56 2.22
CA VAL A 94 2.69 -4.19 1.17
C VAL A 94 2.28 -5.65 1.06
N GLN A 95 2.05 -6.11 -0.17
CA GLN A 95 1.82 -7.51 -0.45
C GLN A 95 2.73 -7.97 -1.59
N SER A 96 3.36 -9.13 -1.43
CA SER A 96 4.22 -9.73 -2.44
C SER A 96 3.98 -11.22 -2.58
N ARG A 97 4.09 -11.72 -3.81
CA ARG A 97 3.99 -13.15 -4.11
C ARG A 97 4.92 -13.50 -5.26
N LYS A 98 5.72 -14.55 -5.07
CA LYS A 98 6.62 -15.09 -6.10
C LYS A 98 5.84 -15.84 -7.18
N GLY A 99 6.41 -15.90 -8.37
CA GLY A 99 5.94 -16.77 -9.46
C GLY A 99 4.83 -16.17 -10.33
N LYS A 100 4.39 -16.97 -11.33
CA LYS A 100 3.58 -16.53 -12.47
C LYS A 100 2.22 -15.90 -12.11
N GLU A 101 1.63 -16.30 -10.99
CA GLU A 101 0.35 -15.72 -10.56
C GLU A 101 0.52 -14.29 -10.00
N GLY A 102 1.71 -13.99 -9.45
CA GLY A 102 2.01 -12.73 -8.78
C GLY A 102 1.00 -12.34 -7.70
N THR A 103 1.11 -11.11 -7.21
CA THR A 103 0.09 -10.55 -6.32
C THR A 103 -1.13 -10.12 -7.15
N ARG A 104 -2.28 -10.74 -6.90
CA ARG A 104 -3.55 -10.43 -7.58
C ARG A 104 -4.12 -9.11 -7.05
N SER A 105 -4.68 -8.28 -7.94
CA SER A 105 -5.23 -6.96 -7.57
C SER A 105 -6.41 -7.05 -6.62
N VAL A 106 -7.39 -7.91 -6.89
CA VAL A 106 -8.63 -7.98 -6.11
C VAL A 106 -8.38 -8.33 -4.63
N PRO A 107 -7.63 -9.40 -4.28
CA PRO A 107 -7.32 -9.68 -2.87
C PRO A 107 -6.54 -8.55 -2.18
N PHE A 108 -5.64 -7.89 -2.92
CA PHE A 108 -4.91 -6.74 -2.39
C PHE A 108 -5.86 -5.58 -2.07
N HIS A 109 -6.74 -5.22 -3.01
CA HIS A 109 -7.75 -4.19 -2.83
C HIS A 109 -8.64 -4.44 -1.62
N GLN A 110 -9.09 -5.69 -1.42
CA GLN A 110 -9.88 -6.05 -0.23
C GLN A 110 -9.11 -5.81 1.08
N THR A 111 -7.82 -6.12 1.10
CA THR A 111 -6.96 -5.84 2.27
C THR A 111 -6.88 -4.34 2.55
N VAL A 112 -6.71 -3.51 1.51
CA VAL A 112 -6.66 -2.05 1.64
C VAL A 112 -7.99 -1.48 2.13
N ILE A 113 -9.11 -1.97 1.60
CA ILE A 113 -10.46 -1.55 2.03
C ILE A 113 -10.66 -1.83 3.51
N LEU A 114 -10.37 -3.06 3.97
CA LEU A 114 -10.51 -3.45 5.37
C LEU A 114 -9.58 -2.64 6.28
N GLN A 115 -8.33 -2.43 5.86
CA GLN A 115 -7.40 -1.59 6.62
C GLN A 115 -7.90 -0.14 6.72
N ASN A 116 -8.50 0.40 5.66
CA ASN A 116 -9.06 1.74 5.67
C ASN A 116 -10.24 1.88 6.65
N GLN A 117 -11.12 0.88 6.68
CA GLN A 117 -12.25 0.81 7.62
C GLN A 117 -11.83 0.69 9.09
N LEU A 118 -10.66 0.11 9.38
CA LEU A 118 -10.15 -0.01 10.74
C LEU A 118 -9.49 1.27 11.26
N LEU A 119 -9.08 2.17 10.37
CA LEU A 119 -8.42 3.44 10.73
C LEU A 119 -9.39 4.62 10.79
N GLY A 120 -10.51 4.55 10.07
CA GLY A 120 -11.54 5.59 10.01
C GLY A 120 -12.71 5.35 10.96
#